data_AF-A0A2A4WYE0-F1
#
_entry.id   AF-A0A2A4WYE0-F1
#
_cell.length_a   1.000
_cell.length_b   1.000
_cell.length_c   1.000
_cell.angle_alpha   90.00
_cell.angle_beta   90.00
_cell.angle_gamma   90.00
#
_symmetry.space_group_name_H-M   'P 1'
#
loop_
_entity.id
_entity.type
_entity.pdbx_description
1 polymer ?
#
loop_
_entity_poly.entity_id
_entity_poly.type
_entity_poly.pdbx_seq_one_letter_code
_entity_poly.pdbx_strand_id
1 'polypeptide(L)'
;MSLLARHLESNGIITLIIGSAIDIVEHCGVPRYLHNDFPLGNPCGIPYDEAMQLEIVRQALALIENSEQARTTERTLFRWKNDIWREDYALIDDSNREELQQRGERRRKQQTTDKAAGNSRAAMISDT
;
A
#
# COMPACT_ATOMS: atom_id res chain seq x y z
N MET A 1 -3.38 -1.68 6.08
CA MET A 1 -3.05 -0.63 7.09
C MET A 1 -4.25 0.27 7.43
N SER A 2 -5.14 0.59 6.49
CA SER A 2 -6.26 1.52 6.70
C SER A 2 -7.20 1.20 7.87
N LEU A 3 -7.66 -0.04 8.00
CA LEU A 3 -8.55 -0.43 9.11
C LEU A 3 -7.86 -0.37 10.48
N LEU A 4 -6.56 -0.70 10.52
CA LEU A 4 -5.76 -0.60 11.74
C LEU A 4 -5.60 0.86 12.15
N ALA A 5 -5.32 1.77 11.21
CA ALA A 5 -5.20 3.20 11.50
C ALA A 5 -6.46 3.75 12.16
N ARG A 6 -7.64 3.40 11.65
CA ARG A 6 -8.93 3.76 12.27
C ARG A 6 -9.08 3.20 13.68
N HIS A 7 -8.71 1.94 13.88
CA HIS A 7 -8.81 1.30 15.19
C HIS A 7 -7.88 1.98 16.20
N LEU A 8 -6.63 2.25 15.84
CA LEU A 8 -5.66 2.93 16.68
C LEU A 8 -6.14 4.34 17.07
N GLU A 9 -6.65 5.13 16.11
CA GLU A 9 -7.20 6.46 16.38
C GLU A 9 -8.42 6.44 17.31
N SER A 10 -9.32 5.48 17.14
CA SER A 10 -10.44 5.31 18.08
C SER A 10 -10.00 4.94 19.51
N ASN A 11 -8.74 4.55 19.69
CA ASN A 11 -8.12 4.24 20.98
C ASN A 11 -7.08 5.30 21.40
N GLY A 12 -7.09 6.49 20.81
CA GLY A 12 -6.23 7.61 21.20
C GLY A 12 -4.79 7.54 20.70
N ILE A 13 -4.49 6.64 19.75
CA ILE A 13 -3.18 6.57 19.10
C ILE A 13 -3.27 7.29 17.76
N ILE A 14 -2.53 8.40 17.65
CA ILE A 14 -2.54 9.21 16.42
C ILE A 14 -1.97 8.42 15.25
N THR A 15 -2.64 8.44 14.10
CA THR A 15 -2.16 7.75 12.90
C THR A 15 -2.25 8.58 11.63
N LEU A 16 -1.31 8.32 10.72
CA LEU A 16 -1.30 8.82 9.36
C LEU A 16 -0.77 7.73 8.44
N ILE A 17 -1.28 7.66 7.23
CA ILE A 17 -0.75 6.79 6.17
C ILE A 17 -0.05 7.63 5.12
N ILE A 18 1.15 7.22 4.71
CA ILE A 18 1.80 7.69 3.49
C ILE A 18 1.71 6.56 2.46
N GLY A 19 1.21 6.81 1.26
CA GLY A 19 1.03 5.74 0.27
C GLY A 19 0.53 6.18 -1.09
N SER A 20 0.39 5.22 -2.00
CA SER A 20 0.08 5.48 -3.43
C SER A 20 -1.37 5.18 -3.84
N ALA A 21 -2.09 4.29 -3.13
CA ALA A 21 -3.42 3.82 -3.53
C ALA A 21 -4.55 4.70 -2.96
N ILE A 22 -4.71 5.92 -3.50
CA ILE A 22 -5.64 6.92 -2.95
C ILE A 22 -7.09 6.46 -2.93
N ASP A 23 -7.56 5.81 -3.99
CA ASP A 23 -8.91 5.26 -4.11
C ASP A 23 -9.24 4.26 -2.99
N ILE A 24 -8.33 3.31 -2.73
CA ILE A 24 -8.49 2.30 -1.68
C ILE A 24 -8.45 2.96 -0.30
N VAL A 25 -7.49 3.86 -0.08
CA VAL A 25 -7.26 4.47 1.24
C VAL A 25 -8.41 5.41 1.63
N GLU A 26 -8.91 6.21 0.68
CA GLU A 26 -10.06 7.09 0.88
C GLU A 26 -11.36 6.31 1.08
N HIS A 27 -11.56 5.23 0.29
CA HIS A 27 -12.70 4.34 0.47
C HIS A 27 -12.72 3.74 1.89
N CYS A 28 -11.58 3.28 2.40
CA CYS A 28 -11.45 2.80 3.77
C CYS A 28 -11.65 3.88 4.84
N GLY A 29 -11.63 5.17 4.48
CA GLY A 29 -11.92 6.29 5.37
C GLY A 29 -10.90 6.45 6.50
N VAL A 30 -9.62 6.49 6.17
CA VAL A 30 -8.55 6.62 7.17
C VAL A 30 -8.57 7.99 7.84
N PRO A 31 -8.00 8.12 9.05
CA PRO A 31 -7.97 9.39 9.78
C PRO A 31 -7.23 10.50 9.02
N ARG A 32 -6.01 10.21 8.54
CA ARG A 32 -5.19 11.12 7.74
C ARG A 32 -4.42 10.35 6.67
N TYR A 33 -4.28 10.93 5.50
CA TYR A 33 -3.57 10.33 4.38
C TYR A 33 -2.72 11.37 3.65
N LEU A 34 -1.41 11.12 3.58
CA LEU A 34 -0.54 11.80 2.65
C LEU A 34 -0.35 10.92 1.42
N HIS A 35 -0.98 11.31 0.33
CA HIS A 35 -0.85 10.64 -0.94
C HIS A 35 0.45 11.05 -1.63
N ASN A 36 1.24 10.05 -2.01
CA ASN A 36 2.41 10.21 -2.85
C ASN A 36 2.28 9.30 -4.06
N ASP A 37 2.24 9.87 -5.27
CA ASP A 37 1.90 9.17 -6.51
C ASP A 37 3.10 8.41 -7.10
N PHE A 38 3.67 7.52 -6.29
CA PHE A 38 4.88 6.75 -6.57
C PHE A 38 4.56 5.25 -6.70
N PRO A 39 5.43 4.44 -7.34
CA PRO A 39 5.23 2.99 -7.40
C PRO A 39 5.06 2.37 -6.01
N LEU A 40 4.19 1.36 -5.91
CA LEU A 40 3.95 0.68 -4.63
C LEU A 40 5.27 0.16 -4.05
N GLY A 41 5.47 0.36 -2.75
CA GLY A 41 6.71 0.04 -2.05
C GLY A 41 7.66 1.24 -1.88
N ASN A 42 7.39 2.38 -2.52
CA ASN A 42 8.20 3.59 -2.40
C ASN A 42 7.38 4.81 -1.88
N PRO A 43 6.57 4.67 -0.82
CA PRO A 43 5.64 5.74 -0.42
C PRO A 43 6.35 7.01 0.07
N CYS A 44 7.57 6.89 0.58
CA CYS A 44 8.28 7.99 1.24
C CYS A 44 9.35 8.67 0.38
N GLY A 45 9.52 8.31 -0.89
CA GLY A 45 10.59 8.92 -1.70
C GLY A 45 11.20 7.98 -2.73
N ILE A 46 11.99 8.56 -3.64
CA ILE A 46 12.93 7.79 -4.47
C ILE A 46 14.00 7.18 -3.56
N PRO A 47 14.45 5.93 -3.79
CA PRO A 47 15.54 5.35 -3.03
C PRO A 47 16.78 6.25 -3.00
N TYR A 48 17.32 6.46 -1.80
CA TYR A 48 18.51 7.28 -1.52
C TYR A 48 18.37 8.79 -1.81
N ASP A 49 17.18 9.28 -2.15
CA ASP A 49 16.91 10.72 -2.19
C ASP A 49 16.50 11.22 -0.80
N GLU A 50 17.50 11.45 0.06
CA GLU A 50 17.29 11.85 1.46
C GLU A 50 16.52 13.17 1.58
N ALA A 51 16.74 14.11 0.66
CA ALA A 51 16.08 15.42 0.69
C ALA A 51 14.58 15.29 0.40
N MET A 52 14.21 14.51 -0.63
CA MET A 52 12.81 14.21 -0.92
C MET A 52 12.15 13.45 0.23
N GLN A 53 12.84 12.44 0.78
CA GLN A 53 12.32 11.63 1.89
C GLN A 53 12.05 12.47 3.13
N LEU A 54 12.98 13.37 3.47
CA LEU A 54 12.83 14.29 4.58
C LEU A 54 11.62 15.21 4.39
N GLU A 55 11.44 15.76 3.20
CA GLU A 55 10.34 16.69 2.94
C GLU A 55 8.98 16.00 2.96
N ILE A 56 8.87 14.77 2.43
CA ILE A 56 7.64 13.97 2.51
C ILE A 56 7.27 13.70 3.97
N VAL A 57 8.25 13.34 4.81
CA VAL A 57 8.02 13.13 6.24
C VAL A 57 7.64 14.43 6.94
N ARG A 58 8.27 15.56 6.60
CA ARG A 58 7.88 16.89 7.12
C ARG A 58 6.43 17.22 6.80
N GLN A 59 6.00 17.01 5.56
CA GLN A 59 4.62 17.25 5.14
C GLN A 59 3.66 16.32 5.89
N ALA A 60 4.02 15.06 6.09
CA ALA A 60 3.21 14.12 6.86
C ALA A 60 3.02 14.59 8.32
N LEU A 61 4.09 15.04 8.97
CA LEU A 61 4.01 15.58 10.33
C LEU A 61 3.17 16.87 10.38
N ALA A 62 3.33 17.76 9.41
CA ALA A 62 2.51 18.96 9.30
C ALA A 62 1.02 18.62 9.10
N LEU A 63 0.69 17.58 8.34
CA LEU A 63 -0.68 17.11 8.20
C LEU A 63 -1.25 16.61 9.54
N ILE A 64 -0.44 15.91 10.36
CA ILE A 64 -0.86 15.51 11.70
C ILE A 64 -1.19 16.74 12.56
N GLU A 65 -0.30 17.74 12.56
CA GLU A 65 -0.45 18.95 13.38
C GLU A 65 -1.64 19.81 12.98
N ASN A 66 -1.92 19.92 11.67
CA ASN A 66 -2.92 20.86 11.14
C ASN A 66 -4.29 20.24 10.86
N SER A 67 -4.41 18.91 10.77
CA SER A 67 -5.70 18.27 10.49
C SER A 67 -6.68 18.39 11.66
N GLU A 68 -7.84 19.00 11.42
CA GLU A 68 -8.90 19.14 12.42
C GLU A 68 -9.91 17.99 12.39
N GLN A 69 -9.96 17.22 11.29
CA GLN A 69 -10.98 16.21 11.04
C GLN A 69 -10.38 14.91 10.49
N ALA A 70 -11.06 13.80 10.75
CA ALA A 70 -10.75 12.52 10.12
C ALA A 70 -11.09 12.54 8.62
N ARG A 71 -10.52 11.61 7.84
CA ARG A 71 -10.65 11.53 6.38
C ARG A 71 -10.04 12.73 5.67
N THR A 72 -8.98 13.28 6.25
CA THR A 72 -8.20 14.35 5.62
C THR A 72 -7.13 13.74 4.72
N THR A 73 -7.13 14.15 3.44
CA THR A 73 -6.14 13.74 2.44
C THR A 73 -5.37 14.96 1.93
N GLU A 74 -4.04 14.85 1.89
CA GLU A 74 -3.18 15.77 1.15
C GLU A 74 -2.37 15.03 0.09
N ARG A 75 -1.82 15.76 -0.88
CA ARG A 75 -0.93 15.22 -1.91
C ARG A 75 0.44 15.88 -1.81
N THR A 76 1.49 15.09 -1.98
CA THR A 76 2.85 15.63 -2.19
C THR A 76 2.95 16.30 -3.57
N LEU A 77 3.93 17.18 -3.75
CA LEU A 77 4.23 17.80 -5.06
C LEU A 77 5.33 17.03 -5.83
N PHE A 78 5.89 15.99 -5.24
CA PHE A 78 6.96 15.22 -5.84
C PHE A 78 6.45 14.33 -6.98
N ARG A 79 7.34 14.03 -7.93
CA ARG A 79 7.08 13.12 -9.04
C ARG A 79 8.11 12.00 -9.06
N TRP A 80 7.67 10.82 -9.46
CA TRP A 80 8.59 9.73 -9.76
C TRP A 80 9.43 10.06 -11.00
N LYS A 81 10.55 9.35 -11.17
CA LYS A 81 11.53 9.58 -12.24
C LYS A 81 10.90 9.69 -13.64
N ASN A 82 9.88 8.87 -13.91
CA ASN A 82 9.06 8.85 -15.11
C ASN A 82 7.75 8.09 -14.78
N ASP A 83 6.84 7.99 -15.75
CA ASP A 83 5.56 7.28 -15.61
C ASP A 83 5.57 5.85 -16.20
N ILE A 84 6.71 5.37 -16.72
CA ILE A 84 6.82 4.05 -17.39
C ILE A 84 6.38 2.92 -16.46
N TRP A 85 6.71 3.04 -15.17
CA TRP A 85 6.33 2.05 -14.15
C TRP A 85 4.83 1.78 -14.06
N ARG A 86 3.98 2.71 -14.49
CA ARG A 86 2.52 2.56 -14.39
C ARG A 86 1.99 1.47 -15.31
N GLU A 87 2.58 1.35 -16.50
CA GLU A 87 2.21 0.33 -17.48
C GLU A 87 2.76 -1.03 -17.08
N ASP A 88 3.94 -1.08 -16.46
CA ASP A 88 4.56 -2.32 -15.99
C ASP A 88 3.96 -2.84 -14.68
N TYR A 89 3.43 -1.96 -13.84
CA TYR A 89 2.99 -2.31 -12.49
C TYR A 89 1.78 -3.24 -12.51
N ALA A 90 2.00 -4.48 -12.04
CA ALA A 90 0.99 -5.53 -12.01
C ALA A 90 0.33 -5.77 -13.38
N LEU A 91 1.09 -5.57 -14.47
CA LEU A 91 0.62 -5.80 -15.83
C LEU A 91 0.12 -7.23 -15.99
N ILE A 92 -1.10 -7.37 -16.51
CA ILE A 92 -1.68 -8.65 -16.93
C ILE A 92 -2.03 -8.52 -18.40
N ASP A 93 -1.30 -9.27 -19.23
CA ASP A 93 -1.47 -9.30 -20.67
C ASP A 93 -1.53 -10.75 -21.17
N ASP A 94 -1.61 -10.93 -22.47
CA ASP A 94 -1.72 -12.27 -23.07
C ASP A 94 -0.45 -13.11 -22.87
N SER A 95 0.70 -12.49 -22.58
CA SER A 95 1.95 -13.20 -22.32
C SER A 95 1.98 -13.90 -20.97
N ASN A 96 1.23 -13.40 -19.96
CA ASN A 96 1.29 -13.91 -18.59
C ASN A 96 -0.05 -14.39 -18.02
N ARG A 97 -1.17 -14.12 -18.69
CA ARG A 97 -2.53 -14.43 -18.20
C ARG A 97 -2.71 -15.89 -17.79
N GLU A 98 -2.31 -16.82 -18.66
CA GLU A 98 -2.49 -18.25 -18.42
C GLU A 98 -1.64 -18.74 -17.24
N GLU A 99 -0.38 -18.32 -17.16
CA GLU A 99 0.51 -18.66 -16.07
C GLU A 99 -0.04 -18.14 -14.72
N LEU A 100 -0.46 -16.87 -14.67
CA LEU A 100 -1.03 -16.26 -13.47
C LEU A 100 -2.33 -16.95 -13.04
N GLN A 101 -3.16 -17.37 -13.99
CA GLN A 101 -4.37 -18.16 -13.70
C GLN A 101 -3.99 -19.50 -13.04
N GLN A 102 -3.09 -20.26 -13.65
CA GLN A 102 -2.66 -21.57 -13.12
C GLN A 102 -2.01 -21.43 -11.74
N ARG A 103 -1.18 -20.40 -11.52
CA ARG A 103 -0.60 -20.06 -10.21
C ARG A 103 -1.69 -19.76 -9.19
N GLY A 104 -2.72 -18.99 -9.57
CA GLY A 104 -3.87 -18.70 -8.74
C GLY A 104 -4.66 -19.94 -8.34
N GLU A 105 -4.88 -20.88 -9.28
CA GLU A 105 -5.56 -22.15 -9.02
C GLU A 105 -4.76 -23.04 -8.08
N ARG A 106 -3.45 -23.17 -8.32
CA ARG A 106 -2.53 -23.92 -7.45
C ARG A 106 -2.56 -23.37 -6.03
N ARG A 107 -2.48 -22.04 -5.86
CA ARG A 107 -2.56 -21.37 -4.56
C ARG A 107 -3.88 -21.67 -3.83
N ARG A 108 -5.02 -21.62 -4.52
CA ARG A 108 -6.33 -21.92 -3.90
C ARG A 108 -6.45 -23.39 -3.47
N LYS A 109 -5.94 -24.33 -4.28
CA LYS A 109 -5.86 -25.75 -3.91
C LYS A 109 -5.00 -25.94 -2.65
N GLN A 110 -3.81 -25.33 -2.62
CA GLN A 110 -2.93 -25.39 -1.45
C GLN A 110 -3.60 -24.83 -0.18
N GLN A 111 -4.23 -23.66 -0.27
CA GLN A 111 -4.94 -23.05 0.86
C GLN A 111 -6.06 -23.96 1.40
N THR A 112 -6.74 -24.71 0.52
CA THR A 112 -7.78 -25.66 0.92
C THR A 112 -7.17 -26.85 1.67
N THR A 113 -6.08 -27.42 1.15
CA THR A 113 -5.35 -28.52 1.78
C THR A 113 -4.78 -28.11 3.14
N ASP A 114 -4.12 -26.95 3.23
CA ASP A 114 -3.55 -26.43 4.48
C ASP A 114 -4.62 -26.23 5.56
N LYS A 115 -5.77 -25.67 5.16
CA LYS A 115 -6.91 -25.48 6.05
C LYS A 115 -7.47 -26.82 6.55
N ALA A 116 -7.56 -27.83 5.69
CA ALA A 116 -8.02 -29.17 6.08
C ALA A 116 -7.03 -29.90 7.00
N ALA A 117 -5.72 -29.67 6.82
CA ALA A 117 -4.66 -30.23 7.66
C ALA A 117 -4.53 -29.56 9.04
N GLY A 118 -5.26 -28.46 9.30
CA GLY A 118 -5.17 -27.71 10.55
C GLY A 118 -3.89 -26.89 10.69
N ASN A 119 -3.20 -26.60 9.58
CA ASN A 119 -2.00 -25.78 9.61
C ASN A 119 -2.36 -24.34 9.98
N SER A 120 -1.80 -23.84 11.09
CA SER A 120 -2.08 -22.50 11.63
C SER A 120 -1.53 -21.36 10.77
N ARG A 121 -0.63 -21.67 9.83
CA ARG A 121 -0.04 -20.73 8.88
C ARG A 121 0.17 -21.42 7.55
N ALA A 122 -0.35 -20.84 6.46
CA ALA A 122 0.02 -21.28 5.12
C ALA A 122 1.54 -21.12 4.96
N ALA A 123 2.20 -22.14 4.39
CA ALA A 123 3.60 -22.01 4.04
C ALA A 123 3.79 -20.84 3.06
N MET A 124 4.96 -20.18 3.12
CA MET A 124 5.34 -19.22 2.08
C MET A 124 5.21 -19.90 0.72
N ILE A 125 4.61 -19.22 -0.25
CA ILE A 125 4.46 -19.74 -1.61
C ILE A 125 5.87 -20.02 -2.13
N SER A 126 6.17 -21.27 -2.44
CA SER A 126 7.43 -21.65 -3.09
C SER A 126 7.43 -21.09 -4.51
N ASP A 127 8.53 -20.45 -4.91
CA ASP A 127 8.74 -19.95 -6.28
C ASP A 127 9.07 -21.06 -7.29
N THR A 128 9.10 -22.32 -6.83
CA THR A 128 9.30 -23.53 -7.66
C THR A 128 7.99 -24.05 -8.24
#